data_AF-A0A1X2YTF1-F1
#
_entry.id   AF-A0A1X2YTF1-F1
#
_cell.length_a   1.000
_cell.length_b   1.000
_cell.length_c   1.000
_cell.angle_alpha   90.00
_cell.angle_beta   90.00
_cell.angle_gamma   90.00
#
_symmetry.space_group_name_H-M   'P 1'
#
loop_
_entity.id
_entity.type
_entity.pdbx_description
1 polymer ?
#
loop_
_entity_poly.entity_id
_entity_poly.type
_entity_poly.pdbx_seq_one_letter_code
_entity_poly.pdbx_strand_id
1 'polypeptide(L)'
;MQSYNFEPACWSADKNGLANINECPLGLLSFDGQNAPELNILRGHLVSESVPTESGGNAFALDFNRKAVFGYSNDNKYYVLRDVHGTNAIPFSQAFIQQKLQGESIIVANQRIDYNPSISELTVDLSGFSEWIGTHFFRESNNLTEDGAQELKFSYCSNEPQNILLYKNNDFEVHAKHFAKRLGGYNTLHEFSFKEAWRLNFKMLDSGGMPLNDALNNLFEPFERLLAFCMGFPGNTEKITFIGIDPAVQGQYFDRYVPGEEDGIGRLAAKMPLPYPEISNRFQDIADNWINATGDARIACRAAAALLGKWDKAIDTMFSLCAQSFEATSRVGENLSELSDEEFERRKTCVLENINNKTIHNWAGLKLRYANFVPAGELANRLWTKLGDFANYVIPNKKLFLQQHRESRNTYTHMREPNSDNFLTGSNLYWHARAVQVLQYGAVLLYLGFQPTEILSIFQKHNFMTSFISKAQDIYAQVEQQDDDAK
;
A
#
# COMPACT_ATOMS: atom_id res chain seq x y z
N MET A 1 -0.52 12.83 2.98
CA MET A 1 -1.42 13.62 3.85
C MET A 1 -0.98 15.07 3.90
N GLN A 2 -1.92 16.01 3.95
CA GLN A 2 -1.60 17.44 4.08
C GLN A 2 -1.09 17.77 5.49
N SER A 3 -0.23 18.77 5.59
CA SER A 3 0.16 19.35 6.88
C SER A 3 -1.07 19.89 7.62
N TYR A 4 -1.00 19.91 8.95
CA TYR A 4 -2.08 20.40 9.78
C TYR A 4 -1.55 21.41 10.80
N ASN A 5 -2.21 22.55 10.88
CA ASN A 5 -1.89 23.60 11.85
C ASN A 5 -2.59 23.25 13.16
N PHE A 6 -1.85 22.72 14.13
CA PHE A 6 -2.38 22.43 15.46
C PHE A 6 -2.36 23.68 16.34
N GLU A 7 -3.46 23.92 17.04
CA GLU A 7 -3.51 24.91 18.10
C GLU A 7 -2.70 24.45 19.32
N PRO A 8 -2.12 25.39 20.09
CA PRO A 8 -1.55 25.08 21.40
C PRO A 8 -2.57 24.35 22.28
N ALA A 9 -2.11 23.31 22.98
CA ALA A 9 -2.94 22.45 23.79
C ALA A 9 -2.33 22.20 25.17
N CYS A 10 -3.19 21.96 26.15
CA CYS A 10 -2.79 21.44 27.45
C CYS A 10 -2.66 19.93 27.36
N TRP A 11 -1.57 19.37 27.88
CA TRP A 11 -1.22 17.96 27.71
C TRP A 11 -1.21 17.19 29.02
N SER A 12 -1.54 15.90 28.96
CA SER A 12 -1.42 14.97 30.07
C SER A 12 -0.93 13.61 29.59
N ALA A 13 -0.15 12.93 30.43
CA ALA A 13 0.28 11.56 30.17
C ALA A 13 -0.84 10.54 30.48
N ASP A 14 -1.94 10.98 31.10
CA ASP A 14 -3.15 10.19 31.36
C ASP A 14 -4.35 10.85 30.66
N LYS A 15 -5.17 10.03 30.00
CA LYS A 15 -6.44 10.44 29.37
C LYS A 15 -7.32 11.26 30.33
N ASN A 16 -7.34 10.90 31.61
CA ASN A 16 -8.16 11.57 32.62
C ASN A 16 -7.50 12.81 33.23
N GLY A 17 -6.20 13.01 33.03
CA GLY A 17 -5.45 14.10 33.66
C GLY A 17 -5.78 15.49 33.12
N LEU A 18 -6.55 15.59 32.03
CA LEU A 18 -7.00 16.88 31.46
C LEU A 18 -8.19 17.52 32.21
N ALA A 19 -8.58 16.99 33.38
CA ALA A 19 -9.68 17.54 34.18
C ALA A 19 -9.34 18.91 34.81
N ASN A 20 -8.05 19.20 35.06
CA ASN A 20 -7.58 20.50 35.56
C ASN A 20 -6.59 21.12 34.57
N ILE A 21 -7.14 21.75 33.53
CA ILE A 21 -6.39 22.34 32.40
C ILE A 21 -5.33 23.36 32.87
N ASN A 22 -5.59 24.07 33.98
CA ASN A 22 -4.70 25.11 34.50
C ASN A 22 -3.36 24.59 35.06
N GLU A 23 -3.29 23.30 35.38
CA GLU A 23 -2.08 22.65 35.91
C GLU A 23 -1.35 21.80 34.86
N CYS A 24 -1.95 21.65 33.67
CA CYS A 24 -1.38 20.85 32.60
C CYS A 24 -0.24 21.61 31.89
N PRO A 25 0.84 20.92 31.48
CA PRO A 25 1.85 21.50 30.61
C PRO A 25 1.23 21.95 29.28
N LEU A 26 1.68 23.11 28.79
CA LEU A 26 1.29 23.64 27.49
C LEU A 26 2.27 23.14 26.44
N GLY A 27 1.76 22.59 25.33
CA GLY A 27 2.57 22.08 24.24
C GLY A 27 1.96 22.36 22.87
N LEU A 28 2.82 22.39 21.86
CA LEU A 28 2.46 22.58 20.46
C LEU A 28 2.85 21.34 19.65
N LEU A 29 1.86 20.76 18.99
CA LEU A 29 2.02 19.63 18.10
C LEU A 29 2.31 20.11 16.68
N SER A 30 3.13 19.37 15.94
CA SER A 30 3.42 19.66 14.54
C SER A 30 3.49 18.39 13.71
N PHE A 31 2.92 18.44 12.50
CA PHE A 31 3.00 17.40 11.50
C PHE A 31 3.05 18.04 10.11
N ASP A 32 4.09 17.72 9.35
CA ASP A 32 4.35 18.29 8.02
C ASP A 32 3.91 17.37 6.86
N GLY A 33 3.37 16.19 7.18
CA GLY A 33 2.95 15.18 6.20
C GLY A 33 4.03 14.17 5.79
N GLN A 34 5.29 14.39 6.17
CA GLN A 34 6.43 13.55 5.76
C GLN A 34 7.21 12.99 6.96
N ASN A 35 7.44 13.82 7.98
CA ASN A 35 8.20 13.49 9.17
C ASN A 35 7.29 13.03 10.31
N ALA A 36 7.91 12.38 11.31
CA ALA A 36 7.18 11.90 12.47
C ALA A 36 6.52 13.09 13.18
N PRO A 37 5.27 12.95 13.66
CA PRO A 37 4.66 13.98 14.47
C PRO A 37 5.54 14.35 15.69
N GLU A 38 5.66 15.66 15.95
CA GLU A 38 6.48 16.16 17.06
C GLU A 38 5.64 17.02 18.00
N LEU A 39 5.78 16.79 19.30
CA LEU A 39 5.18 17.60 20.35
C LEU A 39 6.28 18.34 21.11
N ASN A 40 6.22 19.67 21.05
CA ASN A 40 7.12 20.55 21.78
C ASN A 40 6.41 21.10 23.01
N ILE A 41 6.85 20.74 24.22
CA ILE A 41 6.33 21.30 25.46
C ILE A 41 6.89 22.69 25.66
N LEU A 42 6.03 23.71 25.61
CA LEU A 42 6.38 25.12 25.72
C LEU A 42 6.48 25.58 27.19
N ARG A 43 5.67 24.98 28.08
CA ARG A 43 5.64 25.33 29.50
C ARG A 43 5.30 24.10 30.35
N GLY A 44 6.04 23.90 31.45
CA GLY A 44 5.86 22.75 32.35
C GLY A 44 6.54 21.49 31.80
N HIS A 45 6.39 20.36 32.45
CA HIS A 45 6.92 19.07 31.96
C HIS A 45 5.78 18.05 31.88
N LEU A 46 5.80 17.21 30.85
CA LEU A 46 4.74 16.22 30.61
C LEU A 46 5.09 14.86 31.20
N VAL A 47 6.35 14.44 31.04
CA VAL A 47 6.84 13.15 31.56
C VAL A 47 8.14 13.38 32.33
N SER A 48 8.16 12.93 33.57
CA SER A 48 9.34 12.90 34.45
C SER A 48 9.31 11.60 35.24
N GLU A 49 9.86 10.55 34.64
CA GLU A 49 9.88 9.20 35.24
C GLU A 49 11.18 8.94 35.99
N SER A 50 11.05 8.43 37.21
CA SER A 50 12.18 7.97 38.02
C SER A 50 12.21 6.44 38.11
N VAL A 51 13.39 5.87 37.93
CA VAL A 51 13.70 4.45 38.02
C VAL A 51 14.43 4.17 39.34
N PRO A 52 14.03 3.12 40.11
CA PRO A 52 14.73 2.73 41.33
C PRO A 52 16.18 2.31 41.03
N THR A 53 17.13 2.70 41.86
CA THR A 53 18.52 2.26 41.79
C THR A 53 18.78 1.09 42.74
N GLU A 54 19.75 0.24 42.42
CA GLU A 54 20.18 -0.88 43.27
C GLU A 54 20.62 -0.44 44.68
N SER A 55 21.02 0.83 44.82
CA SER A 55 21.38 1.48 46.09
C SER A 55 20.20 2.01 46.91
N GLY A 56 18.95 1.78 46.48
CA GLY A 56 17.74 2.23 47.19
C GLY A 56 17.36 3.69 46.95
N GLY A 57 17.94 4.35 45.95
CA GLY A 57 17.57 5.69 45.49
C GLY A 57 16.70 5.66 44.22
N ASN A 58 16.41 6.83 43.67
CA ASN A 58 15.72 6.99 42.39
C ASN A 58 16.62 7.76 41.41
N ALA A 59 16.86 7.20 40.23
CA ALA A 59 17.52 7.88 39.10
C ALA A 59 16.48 8.22 38.04
N PHE A 60 16.66 9.29 37.28
CA PHE A 60 15.77 9.57 36.14
C PHE A 60 16.25 8.78 34.93
N ALA A 61 15.36 8.03 34.28
CA ALA A 61 15.68 7.50 32.96
C ALA A 61 15.89 8.68 32.00
N LEU A 62 16.89 8.63 31.13
CA LEU A 62 17.09 9.68 30.14
C LEU A 62 15.95 9.71 29.12
N ASP A 63 15.51 8.53 28.67
CA ASP A 63 14.46 8.37 27.68
C ASP A 63 13.25 7.62 28.27
N PHE A 64 12.08 7.82 27.67
CA PHE A 64 10.86 7.09 28.00
C PHE A 64 10.11 6.68 26.73
N ASN A 65 9.24 5.68 26.88
CA ASN A 65 8.28 5.27 25.86
C ASN A 65 6.89 5.16 26.48
N ARG A 66 5.87 5.68 25.81
CA ARG A 66 4.47 5.62 26.24
C ARG A 66 3.55 5.31 25.06
N LYS A 67 2.48 4.56 25.31
CA LYS A 67 1.49 4.25 24.27
C LYS A 67 0.80 5.49 23.72
N ALA A 68 0.57 6.50 24.56
CA ALA A 68 -0.03 7.76 24.15
C ALA A 68 0.22 8.87 25.17
N VAL A 69 0.09 10.11 24.70
CA VAL A 69 -0.18 11.29 25.52
C VAL A 69 -1.38 12.05 24.95
N PHE A 70 -2.12 12.74 25.80
CA PHE A 70 -3.42 13.32 25.49
C PHE A 70 -3.38 14.83 25.60
N GLY A 71 -3.94 15.53 24.63
CA GLY A 71 -4.01 16.99 24.57
C GLY A 71 -5.45 17.49 24.53
N TYR A 72 -5.68 18.70 25.05
CA TYR A 72 -6.91 19.46 24.85
C TYR A 72 -6.57 20.88 24.41
N SER A 73 -7.01 21.27 23.22
CA SER A 73 -6.68 22.54 22.57
C SER A 73 -7.71 23.63 22.82
N ASN A 74 -7.30 24.88 22.57
CA ASN A 74 -8.17 26.06 22.71
C ASN A 74 -9.36 26.07 21.73
N ASP A 75 -9.27 25.37 20.60
CA ASP A 75 -10.38 25.18 19.66
C ASP A 75 -11.32 24.02 20.05
N ASN A 76 -11.27 23.58 21.32
CA ASN A 76 -12.07 22.52 21.92
C ASN A 76 -11.91 21.16 21.22
N LYS A 77 -10.70 20.83 20.77
CA LYS A 77 -10.38 19.51 20.23
C LYS A 77 -9.54 18.70 21.20
N TYR A 78 -9.72 17.39 21.14
CA TYR A 78 -8.91 16.43 21.85
C TYR A 78 -7.85 15.87 20.90
N TYR A 79 -6.61 15.88 21.35
CA TYR A 79 -5.48 15.31 20.63
C TYR A 79 -5.00 14.06 21.34
N VAL A 80 -4.56 13.08 20.56
CA VAL A 80 -3.83 11.92 21.03
C VAL A 80 -2.58 11.80 20.18
N LEU A 81 -1.42 11.98 20.78
CA LEU A 81 -0.15 11.60 20.16
C LEU A 81 0.14 10.16 20.58
N ARG A 82 0.38 9.28 19.62
CA ARG A 82 0.47 7.84 19.83
C ARG A 82 1.90 7.33 19.70
N ASP A 83 2.17 6.22 20.40
CA ASP A 83 3.42 5.47 20.34
C ASP A 83 4.62 6.42 20.50
N VAL A 84 4.64 7.06 21.67
CA VAL A 84 5.42 8.25 21.97
C VAL A 84 6.75 7.89 22.60
N HIS A 85 7.82 8.44 22.06
CA HIS A 85 9.16 8.40 22.64
C HIS A 85 9.71 9.81 22.83
N GLY A 86 10.58 9.97 23.81
CA GLY A 86 11.23 11.25 24.07
C GLY A 86 12.15 11.21 25.27
N THR A 87 12.76 12.35 25.55
CA THR A 87 13.66 12.53 26.69
C THR A 87 12.87 13.00 27.91
N ASN A 88 13.11 12.39 29.06
CA ASN A 88 12.49 12.79 30.33
C ASN A 88 12.90 14.20 30.74
N ALA A 89 11.98 14.93 31.37
CA ALA A 89 12.32 16.19 32.01
C ALA A 89 13.17 15.93 33.27
N ILE A 90 14.35 16.57 33.35
CA ILE A 90 15.26 16.49 34.48
C ILE A 90 14.98 17.68 35.42
N PRO A 91 14.46 17.49 36.64
CA PRO A 91 13.99 18.58 37.50
C PRO A 91 15.07 19.52 38.05
N PHE A 92 16.36 19.17 37.91
CA PHE A 92 17.48 19.85 38.61
C PHE A 92 18.29 20.82 37.73
N SER A 93 17.95 21.01 36.46
CA SER A 93 18.64 22.01 35.64
C SER A 93 18.02 23.40 35.84
N GLN A 94 18.84 24.39 36.20
CA GLN A 94 18.42 25.80 36.31
C GLN A 94 17.96 26.40 34.97
N ALA A 95 18.33 25.75 33.85
CA ALA A 95 17.72 25.99 32.55
C ALA A 95 16.61 24.96 32.33
N PHE A 96 15.37 25.40 32.19
CA PHE A 96 14.30 24.55 31.70
C PHE A 96 14.64 24.14 30.26
N ILE A 97 15.07 22.89 30.05
CA ILE A 97 15.26 22.32 28.71
C ILE A 97 13.88 21.97 28.20
N GLN A 98 13.47 22.59 27.10
CA GLN A 98 12.22 22.32 26.42
C GLN A 98 12.07 20.80 26.17
N GLN A 99 11.00 20.17 26.66
CA GLN A 99 10.77 18.75 26.44
C GLN A 99 10.19 18.54 25.04
N LYS A 100 10.91 17.79 24.20
CA LYS A 100 10.47 17.40 22.87
C LYS A 100 10.13 15.92 22.84
N LEU A 101 8.95 15.60 22.33
CA LEU A 101 8.44 14.24 22.16
C LEU A 101 8.18 14.00 20.68
N GLN A 102 8.35 12.75 20.27
CA GLN A 102 7.97 12.28 18.94
C GLN A 102 6.96 11.15 19.10
N GLY A 103 6.01 11.06 18.18
CA GLY A 103 5.10 9.93 18.10
C GLY A 103 5.05 9.33 16.70
N GLU A 104 4.35 8.22 16.55
CA GLU A 104 4.14 7.60 15.24
C GLU A 104 2.99 8.27 14.50
N SER A 105 1.87 8.52 15.19
CA SER A 105 0.64 9.05 14.61
C SER A 105 -0.12 9.97 15.56
N ILE A 106 -1.08 10.72 15.01
CA ILE A 106 -1.95 11.63 15.76
C ILE A 106 -3.42 11.28 15.51
N ILE A 107 -4.22 11.34 16.56
CA ILE A 107 -5.68 11.43 16.45
C ILE A 107 -6.15 12.79 16.94
N VAL A 108 -7.00 13.44 16.16
CA VAL A 108 -7.72 14.66 16.54
C VAL A 108 -9.22 14.34 16.59
N ALA A 109 -9.90 14.62 17.69
CA ALA A 109 -11.32 14.36 17.82
C ALA A 109 -12.07 15.54 18.47
N ASN A 110 -13.37 15.62 18.20
CA ASN A 110 -14.26 16.59 18.83
C ASN A 110 -14.66 16.21 20.27
N GLN A 111 -14.33 15.00 20.71
CA GLN A 111 -14.60 14.49 22.06
C GLN A 111 -13.39 13.72 22.60
N ARG A 112 -13.37 13.50 23.91
CA ARG A 112 -12.32 12.72 24.56
C ARG A 112 -12.37 11.27 24.07
N ILE A 113 -11.27 10.78 23.52
CA ILE A 113 -11.12 9.43 22.96
C ILE A 113 -9.97 8.67 23.62
N ASP A 114 -9.93 7.36 23.39
CA ASP A 114 -8.79 6.51 23.74
C ASP A 114 -7.69 6.56 22.67
N TYR A 115 -6.54 5.94 22.94
CA TYR A 115 -5.43 5.86 22.00
C TYR A 115 -5.74 5.03 20.75
N ASN A 116 -6.66 4.06 20.87
CA ASN A 116 -7.15 3.24 19.77
C ASN A 116 -8.69 3.12 19.88
N PRO A 117 -9.44 4.17 19.50
CA PRO A 117 -10.88 4.19 19.68
C PRO A 117 -11.56 3.17 18.75
N SER A 118 -12.65 2.58 19.23
CA SER A 118 -13.54 1.79 18.35
C SER A 118 -14.38 2.72 17.48
N ILE A 119 -14.43 2.42 16.19
CA ILE A 119 -15.08 3.24 15.16
C ILE A 119 -16.16 2.43 14.44
N SER A 120 -17.21 3.12 14.01
CA SER A 120 -18.28 2.56 13.18
C SER A 120 -18.07 2.85 11.69
N GLU A 121 -17.40 3.97 11.37
CA GLU A 121 -17.07 4.33 10.00
C GLU A 121 -15.65 4.89 9.89
N LEU A 122 -14.96 4.53 8.80
CA LEU A 122 -13.69 5.11 8.35
C LEU A 122 -13.91 5.73 6.97
N THR A 123 -13.43 6.94 6.75
CA THR A 123 -13.54 7.64 5.47
C THR A 123 -12.19 8.15 5.04
N VAL A 124 -11.82 7.87 3.79
CA VAL A 124 -10.50 8.19 3.24
C VAL A 124 -10.64 8.93 1.91
N ASP A 125 -9.98 10.09 1.84
CA ASP A 125 -9.77 10.81 0.59
C ASP A 125 -8.45 10.29 -0.02
N LEU A 126 -8.56 9.58 -1.15
CA LEU A 126 -7.44 8.95 -1.86
C LEU A 126 -7.30 9.57 -3.26
N SER A 127 -6.10 9.99 -3.63
CA SER A 127 -5.84 10.56 -4.94
C SER A 127 -6.00 9.51 -6.06
N GLY A 128 -6.52 9.92 -7.23
CA GLY A 128 -6.82 9.00 -8.33
C GLY A 128 -8.15 8.23 -8.19
N PHE A 129 -8.74 8.17 -6.99
CA PHE A 129 -9.95 7.40 -6.74
C PHE A 129 -11.17 7.95 -7.51
N SER A 130 -11.27 9.27 -7.66
CA SER A 130 -12.37 9.90 -8.40
C SER A 130 -12.28 9.59 -9.90
N GLU A 131 -11.06 9.62 -10.44
CA GLU A 131 -10.75 9.26 -11.82
C GLU A 131 -11.00 7.78 -12.09
N TRP A 132 -10.71 6.91 -11.11
CA TRP A 132 -10.97 5.48 -11.20
C TRP A 132 -12.47 5.15 -11.23
N ILE A 133 -13.28 5.82 -10.40
CA ILE A 133 -14.75 5.70 -10.44
C ILE A 133 -15.30 6.21 -11.78
N GLY A 134 -14.70 7.26 -12.35
CA GLY A 134 -14.97 7.73 -13.71
C GLY A 134 -16.37 8.33 -13.93
N THR A 135 -17.14 8.54 -12.86
CA THR A 135 -18.51 9.07 -12.90
C THR A 135 -18.55 10.49 -12.35
N HIS A 136 -19.17 11.41 -13.09
CA HIS A 136 -19.37 12.81 -12.71
C HIS A 136 -20.84 13.20 -12.92
N PHE A 137 -21.35 14.14 -12.11
CA PHE A 137 -22.76 14.56 -12.13
C PHE A 137 -22.95 16.03 -12.48
N PHE A 138 -21.88 16.82 -12.59
CA PHE A 138 -22.00 18.17 -13.13
C PHE A 138 -22.11 18.16 -14.66
N ARG A 139 -22.83 19.14 -15.21
CA ARG A 139 -22.90 19.40 -16.65
C ARG A 139 -22.45 20.82 -16.93
N GLU A 140 -21.57 20.96 -17.90
CA GLU A 140 -21.09 22.23 -18.42
C GLU A 140 -21.48 22.35 -19.88
N SER A 141 -21.98 23.52 -20.28
CA SER A 141 -22.19 23.85 -21.69
C SER A 141 -21.72 25.26 -21.97
N ASN A 142 -21.03 25.43 -23.10
CA ASN A 142 -20.59 26.71 -23.62
C ASN A 142 -21.30 26.97 -24.96
N ASN A 143 -22.23 27.91 -24.97
CA ASN A 143 -23.06 28.23 -26.13
C ASN A 143 -22.78 29.67 -26.59
N LEU A 144 -22.86 29.88 -27.91
CA LEU A 144 -22.97 31.23 -28.48
C LEU A 144 -24.45 31.58 -28.57
N THR A 145 -24.84 32.69 -27.98
CA THR A 145 -26.19 33.25 -28.11
C THR A 145 -26.37 33.87 -29.50
N GLU A 146 -27.62 34.08 -29.92
CA GLU A 146 -27.96 34.61 -31.27
C GLU A 146 -27.36 36.00 -31.54
N ASP A 147 -27.07 36.78 -30.49
CA ASP A 147 -26.41 38.09 -30.54
C ASP A 147 -24.87 38.02 -30.47
N GLY A 148 -24.29 36.82 -30.45
CA GLY A 148 -22.85 36.58 -30.44
C GLY A 148 -22.19 36.63 -29.06
N ALA A 149 -22.97 36.71 -27.97
CA ALA A 149 -22.42 36.57 -26.62
C ALA A 149 -22.10 35.10 -26.29
N GLN A 150 -21.15 34.88 -25.36
CA GLN A 150 -20.85 33.55 -24.83
C GLN A 150 -21.66 33.31 -23.56
N GLU A 151 -22.46 32.25 -23.55
CA GLU A 151 -23.16 31.73 -22.38
C GLU A 151 -22.43 30.48 -21.86
N LEU A 152 -21.86 30.59 -20.65
CA LEU A 152 -21.38 29.44 -19.88
C LEU A 152 -22.44 29.03 -18.87
N LYS A 153 -22.98 27.82 -19.02
CA LYS A 153 -23.96 27.26 -18.09
C LYS A 153 -23.36 26.08 -17.34
N PHE A 154 -23.39 26.17 -16.02
CA PHE A 154 -23.02 25.10 -15.11
C PHE A 154 -24.28 24.61 -14.38
N SER A 155 -24.50 23.30 -14.35
CA SER A 155 -25.59 22.69 -13.59
C SER A 155 -25.10 21.47 -12.81
N TYR A 156 -25.59 21.36 -11.57
CA TYR A 156 -25.29 20.25 -10.67
C TYR A 156 -26.52 20.01 -9.79
N CYS A 157 -27.01 18.78 -9.76
CA CYS A 157 -28.13 18.36 -8.93
C CYS A 157 -27.59 17.53 -7.77
N SER A 158 -27.66 18.04 -6.54
CA SER A 158 -27.10 17.38 -5.35
C SER A 158 -27.77 16.04 -5.00
N ASN A 159 -28.91 15.73 -5.60
CA ASN A 159 -29.68 14.52 -5.32
C ASN A 159 -29.45 13.41 -6.34
N GLU A 160 -28.78 13.70 -7.46
CA GLU A 160 -28.42 12.69 -8.47
C GLU A 160 -27.30 11.74 -8.01
N PRO A 161 -26.25 12.20 -7.31
CA PRO A 161 -25.20 11.31 -6.85
C PRO A 161 -25.71 10.28 -5.83
N GLN A 162 -25.46 9.01 -6.09
CA GLN A 162 -25.70 7.92 -5.16
C GLN A 162 -24.37 7.29 -4.73
N ASN A 163 -24.30 6.81 -3.50
CA ASN A 163 -23.17 6.03 -3.04
C ASN A 163 -23.09 4.72 -3.83
N ILE A 164 -21.89 4.34 -4.25
CA ILE A 164 -21.65 3.10 -4.97
C ILE A 164 -21.15 2.07 -3.96
N LEU A 165 -21.86 0.96 -3.80
CA LEU A 165 -21.36 -0.17 -3.02
C LEU A 165 -20.25 -0.85 -3.83
N LEU A 166 -19.03 -0.80 -3.30
CA LEU A 166 -17.85 -1.41 -3.91
C LEU A 166 -17.64 -2.83 -3.41
N TYR A 167 -17.84 -3.06 -2.11
CA TYR A 167 -17.59 -4.34 -1.48
C TYR A 167 -18.50 -4.56 -0.28
N LYS A 168 -18.93 -5.80 -0.08
CA LYS A 168 -19.67 -6.22 1.11
C LYS A 168 -19.31 -7.63 1.53
N ASN A 169 -19.11 -7.83 2.83
CA ASN A 169 -19.11 -9.15 3.46
C ASN A 169 -19.93 -9.12 4.76
N ASN A 170 -19.71 -10.09 5.65
CA ASN A 170 -20.44 -10.21 6.91
C ASN A 170 -20.02 -9.17 7.96
N ASP A 171 -18.81 -8.63 7.85
CA ASP A 171 -18.19 -7.81 8.89
C ASP A 171 -18.22 -6.31 8.54
N PHE A 172 -18.12 -5.97 7.25
CA PHE A 172 -18.09 -4.58 6.79
C PHE A 172 -18.60 -4.39 5.35
N GLU A 173 -18.89 -3.13 5.04
CA GLU A 173 -19.18 -2.65 3.69
C GLU A 173 -18.18 -1.56 3.30
N VAL A 174 -17.86 -1.47 2.00
CA VAL A 174 -17.05 -0.42 1.41
C VAL A 174 -17.86 0.30 0.34
N HIS A 175 -17.94 1.62 0.45
CA HIS A 175 -18.70 2.49 -0.43
C HIS A 175 -17.79 3.54 -1.05
N ALA A 176 -18.02 3.88 -2.32
CA ALA A 176 -17.60 5.16 -2.86
C ALA A 176 -18.68 6.18 -2.50
N LYS A 177 -18.37 7.11 -1.60
CA LYS A 177 -19.25 8.22 -1.23
C LYS A 177 -18.94 9.43 -2.10
N HIS A 178 -19.97 9.98 -2.70
CA HIS A 178 -19.87 11.21 -3.47
C HIS A 178 -19.77 12.43 -2.54
N PHE A 179 -18.98 13.43 -2.92
CA PHE A 179 -19.08 14.76 -2.36
C PHE A 179 -18.75 15.85 -3.38
N ALA A 180 -19.38 17.00 -3.21
CA ALA A 180 -19.07 18.20 -3.98
C ALA A 180 -18.62 19.32 -3.03
N LYS A 181 -17.55 20.01 -3.41
CA LYS A 181 -17.04 21.18 -2.70
C LYS A 181 -17.12 22.40 -3.61
N ARG A 182 -17.84 23.42 -3.16
CA ARG A 182 -17.79 24.76 -3.75
C ARG A 182 -16.84 25.63 -2.92
N LEU A 183 -15.88 26.25 -3.58
CA LEU A 183 -14.96 27.23 -3.00
C LEU A 183 -15.13 28.56 -3.75
N GLY A 184 -14.85 29.68 -3.07
CA GLY A 184 -15.10 31.01 -3.61
C GLY A 184 -16.53 31.51 -3.41
N GLY A 185 -16.77 32.75 -3.81
CA GLY A 185 -17.92 33.58 -3.43
C GLY A 185 -17.61 35.04 -3.74
N TYR A 186 -18.37 35.99 -3.17
CA TYR A 186 -18.12 37.44 -3.32
C TYR A 186 -16.76 37.86 -2.70
N ASN A 187 -15.67 37.47 -3.36
CA ASN A 187 -14.35 38.09 -3.24
C ASN A 187 -14.27 39.24 -4.25
N THR A 188 -13.26 40.10 -4.11
CA THR A 188 -12.97 41.22 -5.02
C THR A 188 -12.81 40.83 -6.50
N LEU A 189 -12.57 39.54 -6.78
CA LEU A 189 -12.39 38.99 -8.13
C LEU A 189 -13.62 38.24 -8.69
N HIS A 190 -14.72 38.13 -7.94
CA HIS A 190 -15.94 37.41 -8.36
C HIS A 190 -15.71 35.96 -8.86
N GLU A 191 -14.75 35.25 -8.27
CA GLU A 191 -14.40 33.89 -8.67
C GLU A 191 -15.20 32.83 -7.89
N PHE A 192 -15.57 31.74 -8.56
CA PHE A 192 -16.03 30.51 -7.93
C PHE A 192 -15.29 29.31 -8.50
N SER A 193 -15.11 28.27 -7.68
CA SER A 193 -14.63 26.96 -8.10
C SER A 193 -15.52 25.87 -7.55
N PHE A 194 -15.70 24.82 -8.35
CA PHE A 194 -16.48 23.65 -8.00
C PHE A 194 -15.61 22.41 -8.22
N LYS A 195 -15.50 21.57 -7.20
CA LYS A 195 -14.83 20.28 -7.27
C LYS A 195 -15.82 19.19 -6.88
N GLU A 196 -16.08 18.28 -7.81
CA GLU A 196 -16.73 17.02 -7.54
C GLU A 196 -15.67 15.95 -7.26
N ALA A 197 -15.89 15.09 -6.27
CA ALA A 197 -14.95 14.04 -5.93
C ALA A 197 -15.65 12.87 -5.23
N TRP A 198 -14.96 11.74 -5.23
CA TRP A 198 -15.33 10.52 -4.53
C TRP A 198 -14.37 10.25 -3.38
N ARG A 199 -14.89 9.67 -2.31
CA ARG A 199 -14.11 9.23 -1.15
C ARG A 199 -14.45 7.79 -0.79
N LEU A 200 -13.47 7.07 -0.29
CA LEU A 200 -13.66 5.70 0.17
C LEU A 200 -14.29 5.73 1.57
N ASN A 201 -15.31 4.93 1.80
CA ASN A 201 -15.96 4.82 3.11
C ASN A 201 -16.12 3.35 3.50
N PHE A 202 -15.54 2.99 4.63
CA PHE A 202 -15.72 1.68 5.27
C PHE A 202 -16.75 1.83 6.37
N LYS A 203 -17.75 0.95 6.38
CA LYS A 203 -18.79 0.90 7.38
C LYS A 203 -18.75 -0.45 8.07
N MET A 204 -18.56 -0.45 9.38
CA MET A 204 -18.58 -1.68 10.18
C MET A 204 -20.02 -2.14 10.38
N LEU A 205 -20.28 -3.43 10.23
CA LEU A 205 -21.60 -4.02 10.42
C LEU A 205 -21.85 -4.42 11.87
N ASP A 206 -20.79 -4.71 12.63
CA ASP A 206 -20.90 -4.91 14.09
C ASP A 206 -21.20 -3.59 14.81
N SER A 207 -22.23 -3.62 15.65
CA SER A 207 -22.58 -2.53 16.57
C SER A 207 -21.46 -2.14 17.55
N GLY A 208 -20.56 -3.08 17.87
CA GLY A 208 -19.37 -2.82 18.67
C GLY A 208 -18.27 -2.04 17.93
N GLY A 209 -18.46 -1.80 16.63
CA GLY A 209 -17.47 -1.18 15.76
C GLY A 209 -16.19 -2.00 15.65
N MET A 210 -15.12 -1.36 15.17
CA MET A 210 -13.79 -1.94 15.05
C MET A 210 -12.75 -0.97 15.61
N PRO A 211 -11.72 -1.42 16.34
CA PRO A 211 -10.62 -0.54 16.74
C PRO A 211 -9.99 0.15 15.53
N LEU A 212 -9.67 1.45 15.64
CA LEU A 212 -9.12 2.24 14.54
C LEU A 212 -7.91 1.59 13.87
N ASN A 213 -6.98 1.02 14.65
CA ASN A 213 -5.82 0.31 14.10
C ASN A 213 -6.20 -0.90 13.24
N ASP A 214 -7.21 -1.66 13.66
CA ASP A 214 -7.66 -2.83 12.91
C ASP A 214 -8.35 -2.39 11.63
N ALA A 215 -9.14 -1.31 11.67
CA ALA A 215 -9.75 -0.73 10.47
C ALA A 215 -8.69 -0.22 9.48
N LEU A 216 -7.62 0.41 9.96
CA LEU A 216 -6.52 0.88 9.11
C LEU A 216 -5.73 -0.30 8.50
N ASN A 217 -5.32 -1.27 9.31
CA ASN A 217 -4.41 -2.34 8.90
C ASN A 217 -5.10 -3.49 8.17
N ASN A 218 -6.32 -3.83 8.56
CA ASN A 218 -7.02 -5.01 8.04
C ASN A 218 -8.07 -4.66 6.98
N LEU A 219 -8.53 -3.40 6.92
CA LEU A 219 -9.52 -2.97 5.92
C LEU A 219 -8.91 -1.98 4.93
N PHE A 220 -8.43 -0.83 5.42
CA PHE A 220 -7.96 0.24 4.54
C PHE A 220 -6.71 -0.15 3.75
N GLU A 221 -5.62 -0.60 4.41
CA GLU A 221 -4.37 -0.94 3.73
C GLU A 221 -4.54 -2.03 2.64
N PRO A 222 -5.27 -3.15 2.86
CA PRO A 222 -5.55 -4.11 1.80
C PRO A 222 -6.34 -3.52 0.62
N PHE A 223 -7.33 -2.67 0.90
CA PHE A 223 -8.18 -2.06 -0.12
C PHE A 223 -7.45 -0.95 -0.88
N GLU A 224 -6.60 -0.16 -0.22
CA GLU A 224 -5.71 0.83 -0.84
C GLU A 224 -4.80 0.14 -1.86
N ARG A 225 -4.21 -1.01 -1.49
CA ARG A 225 -3.38 -1.80 -2.41
C ARG A 225 -4.16 -2.38 -3.59
N LEU A 226 -5.40 -2.83 -3.35
CA LEU A 226 -6.29 -3.27 -4.42
C LEU A 226 -6.57 -2.11 -5.39
N LEU A 227 -6.90 -0.93 -4.86
CA LEU A 227 -7.15 0.26 -5.67
C LEU A 227 -5.89 0.68 -6.42
N ALA A 228 -4.71 0.66 -5.79
CA ALA A 228 -3.45 0.93 -6.46
C ALA A 228 -3.22 -0.05 -7.63
N PHE A 229 -3.53 -1.33 -7.41
CA PHE A 229 -3.48 -2.35 -8.47
C PHE A 229 -4.45 -2.01 -9.61
N CYS A 230 -5.73 -1.74 -9.32
CA CYS A 230 -6.73 -1.40 -10.34
C CYS A 230 -6.43 -0.11 -11.11
N MET A 231 -5.93 0.92 -10.41
CA MET A 231 -5.51 2.19 -10.99
C MET A 231 -4.20 2.08 -11.77
N GLY A 232 -3.35 1.09 -11.44
CA GLY A 232 -2.03 0.94 -12.05
C GLY A 232 -0.97 1.90 -11.49
N PHE A 233 -1.27 2.58 -10.39
CA PHE A 233 -0.34 3.46 -9.65
C PHE A 233 -0.84 3.64 -8.20
N PRO A 234 0.06 3.86 -7.23
CA PRO A 234 -0.34 4.16 -5.86
C PRO A 234 -0.92 5.57 -5.76
N GLY A 235 -2.13 5.68 -5.22
CA GLY A 235 -2.73 6.96 -4.84
C GLY A 235 -2.11 7.52 -3.57
N ASN A 236 -2.21 8.82 -3.37
CA ASN A 236 -1.85 9.48 -2.12
C ASN A 236 -3.03 9.48 -1.16
N THR A 237 -2.79 9.02 0.06
CA THR A 237 -3.73 9.23 1.17
C THR A 237 -3.70 10.70 1.58
N GLU A 238 -4.75 11.44 1.21
CA GLU A 238 -4.87 12.89 1.46
C GLU A 238 -5.41 13.17 2.86
N LYS A 239 -6.46 12.43 3.25
CA LYS A 239 -7.16 12.62 4.52
C LYS A 239 -7.81 11.33 4.99
N ILE A 240 -7.76 11.07 6.30
CA ILE A 240 -8.49 9.98 6.95
C ILE A 240 -9.33 10.56 8.09
N THR A 241 -10.64 10.33 8.06
CA THR A 241 -11.57 10.68 9.14
C THR A 241 -12.34 9.46 9.60
N PHE A 242 -12.82 9.47 10.84
CA PHE A 242 -13.63 8.38 11.38
C PHE A 242 -14.82 8.91 12.18
N ILE A 243 -15.81 8.04 12.33
CA ILE A 243 -16.95 8.20 13.24
C ILE A 243 -16.84 7.08 14.29
N GLY A 244 -16.92 7.43 15.57
CA GLY A 244 -16.94 6.48 16.68
C GLY A 244 -18.18 5.58 16.68
N ILE A 245 -18.30 4.66 17.64
CA ILE A 245 -19.56 3.93 17.86
C ILE A 245 -20.69 4.91 18.19
N ASP A 246 -20.40 5.91 19.03
CA ASP A 246 -21.24 7.09 19.19
C ASP A 246 -21.03 8.03 17.98
N PRO A 247 -22.04 8.30 17.15
CA PRO A 247 -21.92 9.18 15.99
C PRO A 247 -21.53 10.63 16.33
N ALA A 248 -21.72 11.05 17.59
CA ALA A 248 -21.28 12.35 18.07
C ALA A 248 -19.75 12.43 18.22
N VAL A 249 -19.05 11.29 18.28
CA VAL A 249 -17.57 11.23 18.30
C VAL A 249 -17.07 11.15 16.86
N GLN A 250 -16.39 12.21 16.43
CA GLN A 250 -15.80 12.30 15.10
C GLN A 250 -14.36 12.75 15.21
N GLY A 251 -13.51 12.21 14.34
CA GLY A 251 -12.10 12.56 14.37
C GLY A 251 -11.39 12.41 13.04
N GLN A 252 -10.13 12.83 13.06
CA GLN A 252 -9.19 12.77 11.97
C GLN A 252 -7.93 12.05 12.44
N TYR A 253 -7.38 11.20 11.58
CA TYR A 253 -6.14 10.47 11.80
C TYR A 253 -5.03 11.08 10.94
N PHE A 254 -3.83 11.16 11.49
CA PHE A 254 -2.63 11.64 10.81
C PHE A 254 -1.47 10.68 11.02
N ASP A 255 -0.81 10.31 9.93
CA ASP A 255 0.33 9.40 9.93
C ASP A 255 1.18 9.60 8.66
N ARG A 256 2.41 9.09 8.70
CA ARG A 256 3.34 9.06 7.58
C ARG A 256 3.02 7.90 6.66
N TYR A 257 2.24 8.17 5.62
CA TYR A 257 2.05 7.24 4.51
C TYR A 257 3.18 7.38 3.49
N VAL A 258 3.55 6.27 2.85
CA VAL A 258 4.46 6.30 1.70
C VAL A 258 3.79 7.14 0.60
N PRO A 259 4.45 8.20 0.08
CA PRO A 259 3.86 9.02 -0.96
C PRO A 259 3.56 8.22 -2.22
N GLY A 260 2.32 8.33 -2.70
CA GLY A 260 1.90 7.90 -4.03
C GLY A 260 2.14 8.96 -5.10
N GLU A 261 1.35 8.93 -6.16
CA GLU A 261 1.42 9.90 -7.26
C GLU A 261 0.69 11.21 -6.92
N GLU A 262 1.40 12.34 -7.03
CA GLU A 262 0.89 13.70 -6.75
C GLU A 262 0.59 14.46 -8.05
N ASP A 263 1.59 14.64 -8.90
CA ASP A 263 1.51 15.56 -10.05
C ASP A 263 0.98 14.91 -11.34
N GLY A 264 0.97 13.58 -11.41
CA GLY A 264 0.77 12.81 -12.64
C GLY A 264 -0.62 12.22 -12.84
N ILE A 265 -1.55 12.43 -11.90
CA ILE A 265 -2.81 11.66 -11.82
C ILE A 265 -3.61 11.74 -13.12
N GLY A 266 -3.82 12.92 -13.69
CA GLY A 266 -4.59 13.06 -14.93
C GLY A 266 -3.99 12.28 -16.12
N ARG A 267 -2.65 12.25 -16.24
CA ARG A 267 -1.96 11.48 -17.29
C ARG A 267 -2.03 9.97 -17.05
N LEU A 268 -1.97 9.56 -15.79
CA LEU A 268 -2.01 8.16 -15.38
C LEU A 268 -3.44 7.59 -15.42
N ALA A 269 -4.44 8.41 -15.11
CA ALA A 269 -5.86 8.07 -15.17
C ALA A 269 -6.27 7.60 -16.57
N ALA A 270 -5.76 8.25 -17.62
CA ALA A 270 -5.99 7.83 -19.01
C ALA A 270 -5.37 6.47 -19.37
N LYS A 271 -4.55 5.88 -18.48
CA LYS A 271 -3.86 4.61 -18.67
C LYS A 271 -4.18 3.57 -17.58
N MET A 272 -5.27 3.79 -16.82
CA MET A 272 -5.69 2.83 -15.80
C MET A 272 -6.00 1.49 -16.46
N PRO A 273 -5.40 0.37 -16.00
CA PRO A 273 -5.65 -0.93 -16.60
C PRO A 273 -7.05 -1.45 -16.29
N LEU A 274 -7.62 -1.11 -15.13
CA LEU A 274 -8.91 -1.61 -14.66
C LEU A 274 -9.81 -0.45 -14.18
N PRO A 275 -10.30 0.43 -15.07
CA PRO A 275 -11.22 1.49 -14.68
C PRO A 275 -12.53 0.90 -14.13
N TYR A 276 -13.07 1.47 -13.06
CA TYR A 276 -14.23 0.90 -12.36
C TYR A 276 -15.44 0.63 -13.27
N PRO A 277 -15.82 1.53 -14.22
CA PRO A 277 -16.94 1.26 -15.12
C PRO A 277 -16.82 -0.07 -15.89
N GLU A 278 -15.60 -0.48 -16.24
CA GLU A 278 -15.35 -1.70 -17.02
C GLU A 278 -15.37 -2.98 -16.19
N ILE A 279 -15.13 -2.88 -14.88
CA ILE A 279 -15.08 -4.03 -13.96
C ILE A 279 -16.21 -4.03 -12.92
N SER A 280 -17.08 -3.03 -12.94
CA SER A 280 -18.11 -2.79 -11.91
C SER A 280 -19.00 -4.01 -11.63
N ASN A 281 -19.32 -4.79 -12.66
CA ASN A 281 -20.16 -5.99 -12.56
C ASN A 281 -19.48 -7.18 -11.86
N ARG A 282 -18.15 -7.17 -11.72
CA ARG A 282 -17.36 -8.26 -11.12
C ARG A 282 -16.38 -7.78 -10.05
N PHE A 283 -16.46 -6.50 -9.66
CA PHE A 283 -15.51 -5.90 -8.72
C PHE A 283 -15.60 -6.53 -7.33
N GLN A 284 -16.79 -6.95 -6.89
CA GLN A 284 -16.98 -7.70 -5.65
C GLN A 284 -16.11 -8.97 -5.65
N ASP A 285 -16.14 -9.79 -6.70
CA ASP A 285 -15.36 -11.03 -6.80
C ASP A 285 -13.85 -10.76 -6.82
N ILE A 286 -13.43 -9.70 -7.52
CA ILE A 286 -12.02 -9.26 -7.54
C ILE A 286 -11.58 -8.87 -6.13
N ALA A 287 -12.38 -8.06 -5.44
CA ALA A 287 -12.10 -7.61 -4.09
C ALA A 287 -12.11 -8.77 -3.09
N ASP A 288 -13.04 -9.73 -3.21
CA ASP A 288 -13.09 -10.93 -2.38
C ASP A 288 -11.84 -11.79 -2.56
N ASN A 289 -11.41 -12.05 -3.80
CA ASN A 289 -10.18 -12.81 -4.06
C ASN A 289 -8.94 -12.09 -3.51
N TRP A 290 -8.90 -10.76 -3.58
CA TRP A 290 -7.78 -9.96 -3.07
C TRP A 290 -7.72 -9.94 -1.54
N ILE A 291 -8.83 -9.60 -0.88
CA ILE A 291 -8.92 -9.44 0.58
C ILE A 291 -8.68 -10.78 1.28
N ASN A 292 -9.20 -11.88 0.71
CA ASN A 292 -9.07 -13.23 1.28
C ASN A 292 -7.81 -13.96 0.79
N ALA A 293 -6.90 -13.31 0.07
CA ALA A 293 -5.66 -13.93 -0.38
C ALA A 293 -4.80 -14.39 0.82
N THR A 294 -4.34 -15.64 0.77
CA THR A 294 -3.47 -16.24 1.80
C THR A 294 -2.18 -16.82 1.18
N GLY A 295 -1.19 -17.16 2.01
CA GLY A 295 0.06 -17.78 1.57
C GLY A 295 0.78 -17.00 0.45
N ASP A 296 1.21 -17.73 -0.59
CA ASP A 296 1.89 -17.17 -1.77
C ASP A 296 1.01 -16.16 -2.54
N ALA A 297 -0.31 -16.34 -2.59
CA ALA A 297 -1.22 -15.42 -3.30
C ALA A 297 -1.24 -14.03 -2.64
N ARG A 298 -1.23 -13.99 -1.31
CA ARG A 298 -1.12 -12.73 -0.56
C ARG A 298 0.19 -12.01 -0.82
N ILE A 299 1.28 -12.76 -0.89
CA ILE A 299 2.62 -12.22 -1.19
C ILE A 299 2.63 -11.63 -2.61
N ALA A 300 2.10 -12.37 -3.59
CA ALA A 300 2.00 -11.93 -4.98
C ALA A 300 1.19 -10.64 -5.13
N CYS A 301 0.00 -10.55 -4.51
CA CYS A 301 -0.85 -9.36 -4.58
C CYS A 301 -0.17 -8.13 -3.94
N ARG A 302 0.41 -8.29 -2.74
CA ARG A 302 1.13 -7.21 -2.06
C ARG A 302 2.32 -6.69 -2.86
N ALA A 303 3.11 -7.60 -3.42
CA ALA A 303 4.25 -7.22 -4.25
C ALA A 303 3.80 -6.54 -5.56
N ALA A 304 2.69 -6.98 -6.17
CA ALA A 304 2.18 -6.37 -7.40
C ALA A 304 1.77 -4.92 -7.17
N ALA A 305 1.08 -4.63 -6.07
CA ALA A 305 0.75 -3.25 -5.68
C ALA A 305 2.00 -2.43 -5.35
N ALA A 306 2.95 -2.98 -4.59
CA ALA A 306 4.18 -2.28 -4.20
C ALA A 306 5.06 -1.90 -5.41
N LEU A 307 5.14 -2.76 -6.43
CA LEU A 307 5.96 -2.53 -7.62
C LEU A 307 5.45 -1.38 -8.50
N LEU A 308 4.21 -0.92 -8.30
CA LEU A 308 3.66 0.25 -8.99
C LEU A 308 4.21 1.58 -8.45
N GLY A 309 4.92 1.57 -7.31
CA GLY A 309 5.61 2.73 -6.76
C GLY A 309 6.89 3.12 -7.52
N LYS A 310 7.64 4.07 -6.95
CA LYS A 310 8.90 4.59 -7.51
C LYS A 310 10.08 3.73 -7.08
N TRP A 311 10.79 3.16 -8.04
CA TRP A 311 11.89 2.20 -7.82
C TRP A 311 13.22 2.59 -8.48
N ASP A 312 13.27 3.73 -9.18
CA ASP A 312 14.35 4.08 -10.12
C ASP A 312 15.75 4.17 -9.47
N LYS A 313 15.82 4.39 -8.15
CA LYS A 313 17.08 4.49 -7.39
C LYS A 313 17.51 3.17 -6.73
N ALA A 314 16.70 2.12 -6.79
CA ALA A 314 16.91 0.86 -6.07
C ALA A 314 16.67 -0.35 -6.99
N ILE A 315 17.36 -0.37 -8.15
CA ILE A 315 17.15 -1.36 -9.22
C ILE A 315 17.34 -2.80 -8.71
N ASP A 316 18.41 -3.06 -7.96
CA ASP A 316 18.72 -4.40 -7.44
C ASP A 316 17.65 -4.90 -6.46
N THR A 317 17.13 -4.00 -5.62
CA THR A 317 16.03 -4.29 -4.69
C THR A 317 14.72 -4.52 -5.44
N MET A 318 14.42 -3.68 -6.44
CA MET A 318 13.25 -3.84 -7.31
C MET A 318 13.30 -5.18 -8.03
N PHE A 319 14.44 -5.54 -8.63
CA PHE A 319 14.61 -6.83 -9.30
C PHE A 319 14.41 -7.99 -8.31
N SER A 320 14.98 -7.92 -7.12
CA SER A 320 14.80 -8.94 -6.09
C SER A 320 13.33 -9.13 -5.71
N LEU A 321 12.58 -8.02 -5.54
CA LEU A 321 11.14 -8.07 -5.28
C LEU A 321 10.36 -8.65 -6.47
N CYS A 322 10.66 -8.21 -7.70
CA CYS A 322 10.05 -8.76 -8.91
C CYS A 322 10.28 -10.28 -9.02
N ALA A 323 11.52 -10.74 -8.82
CA ALA A 323 11.87 -12.15 -8.96
C ALA A 323 11.22 -13.01 -7.88
N GLN A 324 11.27 -12.58 -6.62
CA GLN A 324 10.61 -13.28 -5.51
C GLN A 324 9.10 -13.31 -5.69
N SER A 325 8.51 -12.20 -6.15
CA SER A 325 7.07 -12.18 -6.41
C SER A 325 6.68 -13.05 -7.59
N PHE A 326 7.43 -13.05 -8.68
CA PHE A 326 7.15 -13.92 -9.83
C PHE A 326 7.21 -15.40 -9.41
N GLU A 327 8.17 -15.77 -8.57
CA GLU A 327 8.27 -17.10 -7.99
C GLU A 327 7.07 -17.42 -7.08
N ALA A 328 6.67 -16.51 -6.19
CA ALA A 328 5.49 -16.68 -5.36
C ALA A 328 4.22 -16.87 -6.21
N THR A 329 4.02 -16.04 -7.24
CA THR A 329 2.86 -16.19 -8.13
C THR A 329 2.88 -17.51 -8.89
N SER A 330 4.07 -18.02 -9.26
CA SER A 330 4.20 -19.32 -9.94
C SER A 330 3.80 -20.52 -9.07
N ARG A 331 3.75 -20.35 -7.74
CA ARG A 331 3.31 -21.39 -6.79
C ARG A 331 1.81 -21.36 -6.52
N VAL A 332 1.11 -20.27 -6.87
CA VAL A 332 -0.30 -20.10 -6.53
C VAL A 332 -1.15 -21.16 -7.23
N GLY A 333 -1.83 -21.98 -6.41
CA GLY A 333 -2.70 -23.06 -6.89
C GLY A 333 -1.98 -24.26 -7.51
N GLU A 334 -0.66 -24.37 -7.35
CA GLU A 334 0.13 -25.50 -7.86
C GLU A 334 0.33 -26.59 -6.80
N ASN A 335 0.50 -27.84 -7.25
CA ASN A 335 1.10 -28.87 -6.42
C ASN A 335 2.63 -28.66 -6.42
N LEU A 336 3.16 -28.39 -5.24
CA LEU A 336 4.58 -28.07 -5.04
C LEU A 336 5.47 -29.32 -4.89
N SER A 337 4.86 -30.51 -4.77
CA SER A 337 5.59 -31.77 -4.63
C SER A 337 5.71 -32.47 -5.99
N GLU A 338 6.91 -32.95 -6.32
CA GLU A 338 7.13 -33.73 -7.55
C GLU A 338 6.46 -35.12 -7.47
N LEU A 339 6.50 -35.71 -6.27
CA LEU A 339 5.97 -37.03 -5.97
C LEU A 339 4.98 -36.93 -4.80
N SER A 340 4.13 -37.95 -4.64
CA SER A 340 3.40 -38.12 -3.38
C SER A 340 4.39 -38.34 -2.22
N ASP A 341 4.02 -37.91 -1.02
CA ASP A 341 4.86 -38.03 0.17
C ASP A 341 5.26 -39.50 0.43
N GLU A 342 4.34 -40.44 0.20
CA GLU A 342 4.59 -41.88 0.34
C GLU A 342 5.67 -42.39 -0.64
N GLU A 343 5.56 -42.02 -1.92
CA GLU A 343 6.53 -42.44 -2.94
C GLU A 343 7.90 -41.78 -2.72
N PHE A 344 7.89 -40.52 -2.28
CA PHE A 344 9.12 -39.80 -1.95
C PHE A 344 9.84 -40.45 -0.76
N GLU A 345 9.14 -40.71 0.34
CA GLU A 345 9.75 -41.36 1.52
C GLU A 345 10.22 -42.79 1.19
N ARG A 346 9.48 -43.53 0.36
CA ARG A 346 9.93 -44.84 -0.14
C ARG A 346 11.26 -44.75 -0.90
N ARG A 347 11.38 -43.79 -1.84
CA ARG A 347 12.63 -43.58 -2.61
C ARG A 347 13.77 -43.11 -1.72
N LYS A 348 13.49 -42.17 -0.81
CA LYS A 348 14.46 -41.63 0.14
C LYS A 348 15.00 -42.72 1.06
N THR A 349 14.15 -43.57 1.63
CA THR A 349 14.56 -44.72 2.44
C THR A 349 15.42 -45.68 1.62
N CYS A 350 15.00 -46.04 0.41
CA CYS A 350 15.79 -46.90 -0.47
C CYS A 350 17.20 -46.34 -0.73
N VAL A 351 17.32 -45.03 -1.02
CA VAL A 351 18.63 -44.39 -1.23
C VAL A 351 19.49 -44.45 0.05
N LEU A 352 18.90 -44.14 1.20
CA LEU A 352 19.62 -44.08 2.47
C LEU A 352 20.07 -45.45 2.96
N GLU A 353 19.24 -46.49 2.81
CA GLU A 353 19.56 -47.88 3.19
C GLU A 353 20.78 -48.44 2.46
N ASN A 354 21.11 -47.90 1.28
CA ASN A 354 22.28 -48.32 0.50
C ASN A 354 23.59 -47.59 0.91
N ILE A 355 23.56 -46.68 1.89
CA ILE A 355 24.71 -45.88 2.32
C ILE A 355 25.25 -46.39 3.66
N ASN A 356 26.27 -47.25 3.60
CA ASN A 356 26.89 -47.86 4.80
C ASN A 356 27.72 -46.87 5.64
N ASN A 357 28.23 -45.79 5.04
CA ASN A 357 29.01 -44.80 5.77
C ASN A 357 28.08 -43.83 6.52
N LYS A 358 28.13 -43.85 7.85
CA LYS A 358 27.27 -43.04 8.72
C LYS A 358 27.33 -41.53 8.44
N THR A 359 28.51 -41.00 8.13
CA THR A 359 28.68 -39.57 7.81
C THR A 359 28.01 -39.22 6.49
N ILE A 360 28.19 -40.05 5.46
CA ILE A 360 27.57 -39.86 4.14
C ILE A 360 26.05 -40.07 4.23
N HIS A 361 25.59 -41.06 5.00
CA HIS A 361 24.18 -41.32 5.24
C HIS A 361 23.49 -40.08 5.84
N ASN A 362 24.07 -39.52 6.90
CA ASN A 362 23.51 -38.33 7.55
C ASN A 362 23.54 -37.11 6.63
N TRP A 363 24.63 -36.90 5.89
CA TRP A 363 24.71 -35.83 4.90
C TRP A 363 23.65 -35.98 3.80
N ALA A 364 23.49 -37.18 3.24
CA ALA A 364 22.49 -37.47 2.21
C ALA A 364 21.07 -37.29 2.76
N GLY A 365 20.79 -37.77 3.99
CA GLY A 365 19.51 -37.59 4.65
C GLY A 365 19.15 -36.12 4.83
N LEU A 366 20.12 -35.28 5.20
CA LEU A 366 19.94 -33.83 5.28
C LEU A 366 19.67 -33.20 3.90
N LYS A 367 20.39 -33.62 2.85
CA LYS A 367 20.18 -33.11 1.48
C LYS A 367 18.83 -33.51 0.90
N LEU A 368 18.38 -34.73 1.17
CA LEU A 368 17.10 -35.25 0.68
C LEU A 368 15.90 -34.74 1.49
N ARG A 369 16.09 -34.15 2.68
CA ARG A 369 14.98 -33.74 3.56
C ARG A 369 13.92 -32.87 2.90
N TYR A 370 14.31 -32.02 1.95
CA TYR A 370 13.43 -31.09 1.24
C TYR A 370 13.53 -31.25 -0.28
N ALA A 371 13.94 -32.43 -0.76
CA ALA A 371 14.16 -32.67 -2.19
C ALA A 371 12.88 -32.93 -2.99
N ASN A 372 11.75 -33.21 -2.33
CA ASN A 372 10.44 -33.41 -2.99
C ASN A 372 9.78 -32.07 -3.35
N PHE A 373 10.46 -31.21 -4.10
CA PHE A 373 9.92 -29.91 -4.45
C PHE A 373 10.09 -29.65 -5.94
N VAL A 374 9.01 -29.24 -6.59
CA VAL A 374 9.02 -28.89 -8.02
C VAL A 374 9.98 -27.72 -8.25
N PRO A 375 10.97 -27.82 -9.14
CA PRO A 375 11.95 -26.77 -9.34
C PRO A 375 11.28 -25.45 -9.77
N ALA A 376 11.78 -24.32 -9.26
CA ALA A 376 11.23 -23.00 -9.58
C ALA A 376 11.16 -22.71 -11.09
N GLY A 377 12.11 -23.22 -11.88
CA GLY A 377 12.10 -23.09 -13.34
C GLY A 377 10.95 -23.85 -14.01
N GLU A 378 10.51 -24.97 -13.44
CA GLU A 378 9.34 -25.70 -13.92
C GLU A 378 8.04 -24.96 -13.58
N LEU A 379 7.91 -24.47 -12.34
CA LEU A 379 6.76 -23.65 -11.93
C LEU A 379 6.64 -22.36 -12.77
N ALA A 380 7.75 -21.68 -13.05
CA ALA A 380 7.78 -20.53 -13.95
C ALA A 380 7.32 -20.90 -15.37
N ASN A 381 7.70 -22.08 -15.87
CA ASN A 381 7.23 -22.58 -17.16
C ASN A 381 5.72 -22.87 -17.17
N ARG A 382 5.18 -23.45 -16.09
CA ARG A 382 3.74 -23.70 -15.95
C ARG A 382 2.97 -22.38 -15.90
N LEU A 383 3.43 -21.41 -15.13
CA LEU A 383 2.84 -20.07 -15.09
C LEU A 383 2.85 -19.41 -16.48
N TRP A 384 3.97 -19.51 -17.21
CA TRP A 384 4.05 -19.02 -18.59
C TRP A 384 2.97 -19.62 -19.49
N THR A 385 2.77 -20.94 -19.41
CA THR A 385 1.75 -21.64 -20.18
C THR A 385 0.35 -21.15 -19.81
N LYS A 386 0.07 -20.90 -18.53
CA LYS A 386 -1.22 -20.35 -18.09
C LYS A 386 -1.45 -18.92 -18.60
N LEU A 387 -0.40 -18.10 -18.66
CA LEU A 387 -0.47 -16.74 -19.21
C LEU A 387 -0.63 -16.72 -20.74
N GLY A 388 -0.25 -17.79 -21.42
CA GLY A 388 -0.47 -17.98 -22.85
C GLY A 388 0.08 -16.83 -23.70
N ASP A 389 -0.76 -16.35 -24.63
CA ASP A 389 -0.39 -15.31 -25.60
C ASP A 389 0.03 -13.99 -24.96
N PHE A 390 -0.46 -13.69 -23.75
CA PHE A 390 -0.02 -12.50 -23.03
C PHE A 390 1.47 -12.56 -22.70
N ALA A 391 1.98 -13.69 -22.20
CA ALA A 391 3.40 -13.81 -21.86
C ALA A 391 4.28 -13.72 -23.12
N ASN A 392 3.84 -14.32 -24.23
CA ASN A 392 4.54 -14.27 -25.51
C ASN A 392 4.53 -12.85 -26.13
N TYR A 393 3.43 -12.11 -25.94
CA TYR A 393 3.34 -10.70 -26.33
C TYR A 393 4.34 -9.85 -25.55
N VAL A 394 4.47 -10.06 -24.23
CA VAL A 394 5.41 -9.28 -23.41
C VAL A 394 6.86 -9.68 -23.69
N ILE A 395 7.13 -10.97 -23.87
CA ILE A 395 8.48 -11.53 -24.08
C ILE A 395 8.48 -12.52 -25.25
N PRO A 396 8.99 -12.10 -26.42
CA PRO A 396 9.06 -12.96 -27.61
C PRO A 396 9.96 -14.20 -27.42
N ASN A 397 11.13 -14.05 -26.77
CA ASN A 397 12.06 -15.15 -26.53
C ASN A 397 12.02 -15.65 -25.09
N LYS A 398 11.08 -16.57 -24.82
CA LYS A 398 10.90 -17.22 -23.52
C LYS A 398 12.19 -17.87 -22.97
N LYS A 399 12.94 -18.58 -23.83
CA LYS A 399 14.10 -19.37 -23.41
C LYS A 399 15.20 -18.47 -22.85
N LEU A 400 15.55 -17.42 -23.59
CA LEU A 400 16.56 -16.45 -23.17
C LEU A 400 16.13 -15.72 -21.88
N PHE A 401 14.87 -15.29 -21.82
CA PHE A 401 14.33 -14.61 -20.65
C PHE A 401 14.44 -15.46 -19.38
N LEU A 402 13.97 -16.71 -19.41
CA LEU A 402 14.01 -17.59 -18.24
C LEU A 402 15.44 -17.93 -17.81
N GLN A 403 16.37 -18.06 -18.76
CA GLN A 403 17.79 -18.26 -18.48
C GLN A 403 18.40 -17.06 -17.76
N GLN A 404 18.24 -15.85 -18.31
CA GLN A 404 18.75 -14.62 -17.71
C GLN A 404 18.09 -14.31 -16.35
N HIS A 405 16.80 -14.61 -16.22
CA HIS A 405 16.05 -14.45 -14.98
C HIS A 405 16.63 -15.34 -13.88
N ARG A 406 16.85 -16.64 -14.17
CA ARG A 406 17.40 -17.60 -13.21
C ARG A 406 18.78 -17.19 -12.73
N GLU A 407 19.68 -16.84 -13.66
CA GLU A 407 21.05 -16.45 -13.31
C GLU A 407 21.06 -15.16 -12.50
N SER A 408 20.34 -14.12 -12.95
CA SER A 408 20.26 -12.85 -12.22
C SER A 408 19.65 -13.01 -10.83
N ARG A 409 18.56 -13.79 -10.69
CA ARG A 409 17.93 -14.08 -9.40
C ARG A 409 18.92 -14.75 -8.45
N ASN A 410 19.64 -15.77 -8.90
CA ASN A 410 20.60 -16.49 -8.06
C ASN A 410 21.70 -15.57 -7.54
N THR A 411 22.21 -14.68 -8.40
CA THR A 411 23.26 -13.71 -8.05
C THR A 411 22.76 -12.67 -7.05
N TYR A 412 21.65 -11.98 -7.35
CA TYR A 412 21.12 -10.90 -6.51
C TYR A 412 20.49 -11.37 -5.20
N THR A 413 19.85 -12.55 -5.19
CA THR A 413 19.22 -13.09 -3.97
C THR A 413 20.27 -13.62 -2.98
N HIS A 414 21.37 -14.18 -3.48
CA HIS A 414 22.41 -14.78 -2.64
C HIS A 414 23.65 -13.90 -2.48
N MET A 415 23.68 -12.71 -3.11
CA MET A 415 24.83 -11.80 -3.11
C MET A 415 26.13 -12.50 -3.47
N ARG A 416 26.13 -13.27 -4.57
CA ARG A 416 27.30 -14.04 -5.04
C ARG A 416 27.90 -13.40 -6.28
N GLU A 417 29.13 -13.74 -6.59
CA GLU A 417 29.70 -13.39 -7.89
C GLU A 417 28.94 -14.11 -9.02
N PRO A 418 28.73 -13.44 -10.17
CA PRO A 418 28.06 -14.04 -11.30
C PRO A 418 28.92 -15.16 -11.90
N ASN A 419 28.28 -16.30 -12.18
CA ASN A 419 28.95 -17.47 -12.78
C ASN A 419 28.69 -17.60 -14.30
N SER A 420 28.04 -16.61 -14.92
CA SER A 420 27.59 -16.66 -16.31
C SER A 420 27.49 -15.27 -16.93
N ASP A 421 27.81 -15.16 -18.22
CA ASP A 421 27.59 -13.96 -19.04
C ASP A 421 26.09 -13.63 -19.25
N ASN A 422 25.17 -14.52 -18.84
CA ASN A 422 23.72 -14.26 -18.88
C ASN A 422 23.22 -13.41 -17.71
N PHE A 423 24.12 -13.01 -16.80
CA PHE A 423 23.81 -12.13 -15.70
C PHE A 423 23.54 -10.70 -16.19
N LEU A 424 22.45 -10.09 -15.72
CA LEU A 424 22.05 -8.75 -16.14
C LEU A 424 22.50 -7.68 -15.13
N THR A 425 22.94 -6.54 -15.64
CA THR A 425 23.30 -5.35 -14.84
C THR A 425 22.72 -4.07 -15.45
N GLY A 426 22.74 -2.99 -14.67
CA GLY A 426 22.41 -1.64 -15.15
C GLY A 426 21.03 -1.56 -15.82
N SER A 427 20.99 -0.98 -17.03
CA SER A 427 19.76 -0.80 -17.80
C SER A 427 19.10 -2.13 -18.19
N ASN A 428 19.89 -3.16 -18.49
CA ASN A 428 19.34 -4.44 -18.91
C ASN A 428 18.63 -5.12 -17.74
N LEU A 429 19.20 -5.05 -16.53
CA LEU A 429 18.54 -5.51 -15.32
C LEU A 429 17.25 -4.73 -15.04
N TYR A 430 17.29 -3.40 -15.18
CA TYR A 430 16.12 -2.56 -14.99
C TYR A 430 14.96 -2.96 -15.92
N TRP A 431 15.22 -3.07 -17.22
CA TRP A 431 14.17 -3.44 -18.19
C TRP A 431 13.71 -4.88 -18.03
N HIS A 432 14.60 -5.81 -17.68
CA HIS A 432 14.22 -7.18 -17.33
C HIS A 432 13.32 -7.20 -16.09
N ALA A 433 13.65 -6.46 -15.03
CA ALA A 433 12.82 -6.34 -13.84
C ALA A 433 11.44 -5.75 -14.14
N ARG A 434 11.36 -4.74 -15.02
CA ARG A 434 10.08 -4.19 -15.50
C ARG A 434 9.29 -5.20 -16.33
N ALA A 435 9.95 -6.04 -17.13
CA ALA A 435 9.28 -7.12 -17.85
C ALA A 435 8.72 -8.19 -16.88
N VAL A 436 9.49 -8.57 -15.85
CA VAL A 436 9.00 -9.46 -14.78
C VAL A 436 7.80 -8.84 -14.05
N GLN A 437 7.84 -7.53 -13.77
CA GLN A 437 6.71 -6.80 -13.18
C GLN A 437 5.44 -6.91 -14.04
N VAL A 438 5.54 -6.75 -15.37
CA VAL A 438 4.40 -6.88 -16.28
C VAL A 438 3.82 -8.30 -16.26
N LEU A 439 4.69 -9.33 -16.34
CA LEU A 439 4.26 -10.73 -16.28
C LEU A 439 3.60 -11.07 -14.94
N GLN A 440 4.16 -10.57 -13.84
CA GLN A 440 3.61 -10.72 -12.50
C GLN A 440 2.24 -10.04 -12.38
N TYR A 441 2.08 -8.82 -12.91
CA TYR A 441 0.79 -8.13 -12.91
C TYR A 441 -0.27 -8.94 -13.64
N GLY A 442 0.05 -9.46 -14.84
CA GLY A 442 -0.84 -10.37 -15.58
C GLY A 442 -1.15 -11.66 -14.81
N ALA A 443 -0.16 -12.21 -14.09
CA ALA A 443 -0.37 -13.40 -13.27
C ALA A 443 -1.27 -13.14 -12.05
N VAL A 444 -1.22 -11.94 -11.46
CA VAL A 444 -2.19 -11.52 -10.43
C VAL A 444 -3.58 -11.32 -11.03
N LEU A 445 -3.70 -10.74 -12.23
CA LEU A 445 -5.01 -10.68 -12.93
C LEU A 445 -5.60 -12.08 -13.14
N LEU A 446 -4.78 -13.05 -13.55
CA LEU A 446 -5.22 -14.45 -13.71
C LEU A 446 -5.74 -15.03 -12.37
N TYR A 447 -5.02 -14.77 -11.27
CA TYR A 447 -5.47 -15.17 -9.92
C TYR A 447 -6.81 -14.51 -9.54
N LEU A 448 -7.02 -13.25 -9.92
CA LEU A 448 -8.25 -12.50 -9.67
C LEU A 448 -9.40 -12.90 -10.60
N GLY A 449 -9.23 -13.92 -11.45
CA GLY A 449 -10.27 -14.50 -12.29
C GLY A 449 -10.32 -13.99 -13.74
N PHE A 450 -9.35 -13.17 -14.17
CA PHE A 450 -9.26 -12.72 -15.56
C PHE A 450 -8.76 -13.85 -16.46
N GLN A 451 -9.28 -13.93 -17.68
CA GLN A 451 -8.76 -14.88 -18.67
C GLN A 451 -7.52 -14.31 -19.38
N PRO A 452 -6.59 -15.15 -19.87
CA PRO A 452 -5.38 -14.69 -20.58
C PRO A 452 -5.65 -13.73 -21.75
N THR A 453 -6.73 -13.96 -22.50
CA THR A 453 -7.15 -13.10 -23.60
C THR A 453 -7.67 -11.74 -23.13
N GLU A 454 -8.40 -11.70 -22.01
CA GLU A 454 -8.83 -10.46 -21.37
C GLU A 454 -7.63 -9.65 -20.89
N ILE A 455 -6.65 -10.33 -20.26
CA ILE A 455 -5.41 -9.71 -19.78
C ILE A 455 -4.66 -9.03 -20.92
N LEU A 456 -4.47 -9.73 -22.05
CA LEU A 456 -3.82 -9.14 -23.23
C LEU A 456 -4.57 -7.90 -23.73
N SER A 457 -5.91 -7.98 -23.81
CA SER A 457 -6.74 -6.87 -24.26
C SER A 457 -6.61 -5.62 -23.36
N ILE A 458 -6.54 -5.80 -22.04
CA ILE A 458 -6.37 -4.71 -21.07
C ILE A 458 -5.08 -3.93 -21.36
N PHE A 459 -3.96 -4.63 -21.49
CA PHE A 459 -2.65 -3.98 -21.73
C PHE A 459 -2.59 -3.27 -23.09
N GLN A 460 -3.25 -3.82 -24.11
CA GLN A 460 -3.31 -3.20 -25.44
C GLN A 460 -4.23 -1.98 -25.50
N LYS A 461 -5.42 -2.07 -24.87
CA LYS A 461 -6.45 -1.02 -24.91
C LYS A 461 -6.03 0.22 -24.11
N HIS A 462 -5.54 0.02 -22.88
CA HIS A 462 -5.33 1.11 -21.93
C HIS A 462 -3.93 1.72 -22.00
N ASN A 463 -3.06 1.27 -22.92
CA ASN A 463 -1.66 1.67 -22.99
C ASN A 463 -0.91 1.59 -21.65
N PHE A 464 -1.34 0.63 -20.80
CA PHE A 464 -0.76 0.41 -19.48
C PHE A 464 0.58 -0.32 -19.63
N MET A 465 1.63 0.22 -19.00
CA MET A 465 3.01 -0.32 -19.08
C MET A 465 3.57 -0.55 -20.50
N THR A 466 2.98 0.07 -21.54
CA THR A 466 3.39 -0.15 -22.94
C THR A 466 4.88 0.16 -23.18
N SER A 467 5.44 1.17 -22.51
CA SER A 467 6.88 1.48 -22.62
C SER A 467 7.76 0.35 -22.06
N PHE A 468 7.30 -0.35 -21.02
CA PHE A 468 8.02 -1.48 -20.43
C PHE A 468 7.96 -2.68 -21.36
N ILE A 469 6.78 -2.95 -21.93
CA ILE A 469 6.57 -4.02 -22.90
C ILE A 469 7.41 -3.81 -24.15
N SER A 470 7.35 -2.61 -24.75
CA SER A 470 8.14 -2.29 -25.94
C SER A 470 9.64 -2.47 -25.70
N LYS A 471 10.16 -2.03 -24.54
CA LYS A 471 11.59 -2.22 -24.22
C LYS A 471 11.96 -3.67 -23.95
N ALA A 472 11.05 -4.45 -23.35
CA ALA A 472 11.27 -5.88 -23.17
C ALA A 472 11.31 -6.60 -24.53
N GLN A 473 10.39 -6.27 -25.44
CA GLN A 473 10.39 -6.79 -26.81
C GLN A 473 11.69 -6.43 -27.54
N ASP A 474 12.18 -5.19 -27.44
CA ASP A 474 13.47 -4.78 -28.03
C ASP A 474 14.63 -5.68 -27.54
N ILE A 475 14.67 -6.01 -26.25
CA ILE A 475 15.73 -6.85 -25.65
C ILE A 475 15.61 -8.31 -26.10
N TYR A 476 14.39 -8.84 -26.16
CA TYR A 476 14.14 -10.27 -26.36
C TYR A 476 13.81 -10.67 -27.81
N ALA A 477 13.63 -9.72 -28.73
CA ALA A 477 13.43 -9.99 -30.16
C ALA A 477 14.75 -10.14 -30.93
N GLN A 478 15.86 -9.57 -30.46
CA GLN A 478 17.12 -9.43 -31.21
C GLN A 478 17.93 -10.72 -31.49
N VAL A 479 17.37 -11.91 -31.27
CA VAL A 479 18.14 -13.16 -31.32
C VAL A 479 17.74 -14.11 -32.46
N GLU A 480 16.62 -13.88 -33.16
CA GLU A 480 16.31 -14.68 -34.37
C GLU A 480 17.12 -14.25 -35.61
N GLN A 481 17.76 -13.08 -35.62
CA GLN A 481 18.53 -12.60 -36.79
C GLN A 481 19.98 -13.09 -36.86
N GLN A 482 20.55 -13.70 -35.81
CA GLN A 482 21.93 -14.21 -35.87
C GLN A 482 22.06 -15.63 -36.43
N ASP A 483 20.96 -16.41 -36.51
CA ASP A 483 20.98 -17.77 -37.06
C ASP A 483 20.71 -17.83 -38.58
N ASP A 484 20.22 -16.74 -39.19
CA ASP A 484 19.98 -16.67 -40.64
C ASP A 484 21.16 -16.06 -41.44
N ASP A 485 22.05 -15.29 -40.81
CA ASP A 485 23.29 -14.80 -41.44
C ASP A 485 24.44 -15.84 -41.42
N ALA A 486 24.17 -17.05 -40.90
CA ALA A 486 25.11 -18.17 -40.81
C ALA A 486 24.69 -19.42 -41.62
N LYS A 487 23.88 -19.25 -42.68
CA LYS A 487 23.56 -20.31 -43.65
C LYS A 487 24.05 -20.03 -45.05
#